data_AF-A0ABC8KV46-F1
#
_entry.id   AF-A0ABC8KV46-F1
#
_cell.length_a   1.000
_cell.length_b   1.000
_cell.length_c   1.000
_cell.angle_alpha   90.00
_cell.angle_beta   90.00
_cell.angle_gamma   90.00
#
_symmetry.space_group_name_H-M   'P 1'
#
loop_
_entity.id
_entity.type
_entity.pdbx_description
1 polymer ?
#
loop_
_entity_poly.entity_id
_entity_poly.type
_entity_poly.pdbx_seq_one_letter_code
_entity_poly.pdbx_strand_id
1 'polypeptide(L)' 'MNLLRSSKSIQIEAFHVFKLFVANQNKPADIANILVENKSKLLRVLAELKPDKEDERFEADKSQVLREIAALEPQDLA' A
#
# COMPACT_ATOMS: atom_id res chain seq x y z
N MET A 1 1.74 9.35 -1.70
CA MET A 1 1.90 9.52 -0.23
C MET A 1 3.30 10.02 0.10
N ASN A 2 3.40 11.16 0.79
CA ASN A 2 4.69 11.74 1.20
C ASN A 2 5.25 11.11 2.48
N LEU A 3 4.37 10.62 3.37
CA LEU A 3 4.78 10.01 4.64
C LEU A 3 5.51 8.67 4.46
N LEU A 4 5.20 7.93 3.40
CA LEU A 4 5.96 6.73 2.98
C LEU A 4 7.39 7.05 2.47
N ARG A 5 7.81 8.31 2.52
CA ARG A 5 9.16 8.78 2.18
C ARG A 5 9.87 9.46 3.36
N SER A 6 9.30 9.41 4.56
CA SER A 6 9.82 10.06 5.78
C SER A 6 10.78 9.15 6.55
N SER A 7 10.99 9.36 7.86
CA SER A 7 11.80 8.46 8.68
C SER A 7 11.20 7.05 8.72
N LYS A 8 12.02 6.02 8.95
CA LYS A 8 11.59 4.62 8.90
C LYS A 8 10.40 4.34 9.81
N SER A 9 10.41 4.84 11.05
CA SER A 9 9.28 4.70 11.99
C SER A 9 7.99 5.34 11.44
N ILE A 10 8.08 6.53 10.84
CA ILE A 10 6.91 7.19 10.22
C ILE A 10 6.41 6.38 9.02
N GLN A 11 7.30 5.79 8.22
CA GLN A 11 6.91 4.95 7.08
C GLN A 11 6.14 3.71 7.53
N ILE A 12 6.53 3.07 8.63
CA ILE A 12 5.83 1.91 9.20
C ILE A 12 4.43 2.30 9.69
N GLU A 13 4.30 3.39 10.45
CA GLU A 13 2.98 3.86 10.89
C GLU A 13 2.09 4.28 9.71
N ALA A 14 2.67 4.96 8.71
CA ALA A 14 1.96 5.33 7.50
C ALA A 14 1.51 4.09 6.71
N PHE A 15 2.28 3.00 6.72
CA PHE A 15 1.88 1.74 6.12
C PHE A 15 0.67 1.12 6.83
N HIS A 16 0.62 1.14 8.17
CA HIS A 16 -0.51 0.62 8.92
C HIS A 16 -1.83 1.35 8.63
N VAL A 17 -1.76 2.65 8.34
CA VAL A 17 -2.92 3.42 7.88
C VAL A 17 -3.23 3.10 6.41
N PHE A 18 -2.20 3.10 5.55
CA PHE A 18 -2.34 2.87 4.12
C PHE A 18 -2.99 1.52 3.79
N LYS A 19 -2.64 0.44 4.50
CA LYS A 19 -3.24 -0.88 4.26
C LYS A 19 -4.76 -0.92 4.40
N LEU A 20 -5.34 -0.03 5.21
CA LEU A 20 -6.80 0.06 5.37
C LEU A 20 -7.50 0.59 4.10
N PHE A 21 -6.84 1.49 3.37
CA PHE A 21 -7.36 1.99 2.09
C PHE A 21 -7.33 0.91 1.02
N VAL A 22 -6.28 0.09 0.99
CA VAL A 22 -6.12 -0.98 0.00
C VAL A 22 -7.08 -2.14 0.29
N ALA A 23 -7.21 -2.53 1.56
CA ALA A 23 -8.08 -3.64 1.98
C ALA A 23 -9.59 -3.33 1.89
N ASN A 24 -9.98 -2.06 1.72
CA ASN A 24 -11.39 -1.68 1.64
C ASN A 24 -12.03 -2.24 0.34
N GLN A 25 -12.89 -3.24 0.46
CA GLN A 25 -13.56 -3.81 -0.71
C GLN A 25 -14.48 -2.79 -1.44
N ASN A 26 -15.06 -1.85 -0.70
CA ASN A 26 -15.90 -0.77 -1.22
C ASN A 26 -15.11 0.54 -1.30
N LYS A 27 -14.03 0.53 -2.07
CA LYS A 27 -13.17 1.70 -2.31
C LYS A 27 -13.95 2.77 -3.09
N PRO A 28 -13.98 4.04 -2.65
CA PRO A 28 -14.48 5.14 -3.48
C PRO A 28 -13.69 5.22 -4.80
N ALA A 29 -14.36 5.56 -5.89
CA ALA A 29 -13.74 5.62 -7.23
C ALA A 29 -12.46 6.47 -7.24
N ASP A 30 -12.50 7.68 -6.68
CA ASP A 30 -11.34 8.57 -6.62
C ASP A 30 -10.12 7.92 -5.93
N ILE A 31 -10.34 7.10 -4.91
CA ILE A 31 -9.26 6.38 -4.22
C ILE A 31 -8.72 5.25 -5.10
N ALA A 32 -9.60 4.48 -5.75
CA ALA A 32 -9.19 3.44 -6.69
C ALA A 32 -8.35 4.03 -7.83
N ASN A 33 -8.79 5.16 -8.41
CA ASN A 33 -8.08 5.88 -9.46
C ASN A 33 -6.67 6.26 -9.02
N ILE A 34 -6.53 6.89 -7.84
CA ILE A 34 -5.23 7.28 -7.29
C ILE A 34 -4.31 6.06 -7.12
N LEU A 35 -4.84 4.92 -6.65
CA LEU A 35 -4.06 3.69 -6.47
C LEU A 35 -3.60 3.10 -7.81
N VAL A 36 -4.48 3.06 -8.82
CA VAL A 36 -4.15 2.58 -10.17
C VAL A 36 -3.09 3.47 -10.83
N GLU A 37 -3.27 4.79 -10.81
CA GLU A 37 -2.33 5.77 -11.39
C GLU A 37 -0.93 5.66 -10.78
N ASN A 38 -0.85 5.31 -9.49
CA ASN A 38 0.40 5.21 -8.75
C ASN A 38 0.90 3.76 -8.57
N LYS A 39 0.23 2.76 -9.17
CA LYS A 39 0.46 1.32 -8.96
C LYS A 39 1.94 0.94 -8.98
N SER A 40 2.64 1.24 -10.07
CA SER A 40 4.07 0.90 -10.24
C SER A 40 4.97 1.52 -9.17
N LYS A 41 4.68 2.78 -8.78
CA LYS A 41 5.45 3.50 -7.77
C LYS A 41 5.18 2.95 -6.37
N LEU A 42 3.93 2.59 -6.08
CA LEU A 42 3.52 2.01 -4.80
C LEU A 42 4.17 0.63 -4.61
N LEU A 43 4.13 -0.24 -5.61
CA LEU A 43 4.75 -1.56 -5.55
C LEU A 43 6.25 -1.47 -5.24
N ARG A 44 6.97 -0.56 -5.90
CA ARG A 44 8.40 -0.34 -5.62
C ARG A 44 8.66 0.14 -4.19
N VAL A 45 7.95 1.18 -3.74
CA VAL A 45 8.15 1.74 -2.39
C VAL A 45 7.83 0.72 -1.32
N LEU A 46 6.74 -0.03 -1.48
CA LEU A 46 6.31 -1.03 -0.50
C LEU A 46 7.25 -2.23 -0.47
N ALA A 47 7.79 -2.68 -1.61
CA ALA A 47 8.77 -3.78 -1.65
C ALA A 47 10.04 -3.46 -0.84
N GLU A 48 10.50 -2.21 -0.91
CA GLU A 48 11.69 -1.71 -0.20
C GLU A 48 11.43 -1.44 1.30
N LEU A 49 10.16 -1.30 1.72
CA LEU A 49 9.78 -1.02 3.10
C LEU A 49 10.04 -2.24 4.01
N LYS A 50 10.81 -2.06 5.09
CA LYS A 50 11.09 -3.13 6.06
C LYS A 50 11.01 -2.60 7.49
N PRO A 51 10.57 -3.40 8.48
CA PRO A 51 10.64 -3.03 9.89
C PRO A 51 12.10 -3.04 10.39
N ASP A 52 12.34 -2.50 11.58
CA ASP A 52 13.66 -2.52 12.23
C ASP A 52 13.99 -3.86 12.88
N LYS A 53 12.96 -4.62 13.25
CA LYS A 53 13.04 -5.96 13.84
C LYS A 53 12.24 -6.91 12.98
N GLU A 54 12.55 -8.20 13.06
CA GLU A 54 11.73 -9.22 12.41
C GLU A 54 10.29 -9.14 12.95
N ASP A 55 9.35 -8.95 12.02
CA ASP A 55 7.92 -8.84 12.30
C ASP A 55 7.16 -9.59 11.21
N GLU A 56 6.85 -10.86 11.48
CA GLU A 56 6.13 -11.74 10.56
C GLU A 56 4.76 -11.20 10.19
N ARG A 57 4.09 -10.53 11.13
CA ARG A 57 2.76 -9.95 10.91
C ARG A 57 2.85 -8.78 9.94
N PHE A 58 3.85 -7.92 10.09
CA PHE A 58 4.12 -6.84 9.15
C PHE A 58 4.39 -7.38 7.74
N GLU A 59 5.24 -8.38 7.60
CA GLU A 59 5.58 -8.95 6.28
C GLU A 59 4.38 -9.65 5.63
N ALA A 60 3.50 -10.29 6.42
CA ALA A 60 2.25 -10.86 5.94
C ALA A 60 1.28 -9.77 5.41
N ASP A 61 1.06 -8.71 6.21
CA ASP A 61 0.23 -7.56 5.81
C ASP A 61 0.79 -6.90 4.55
N LYS A 62 2.10 -6.68 4.50
CA LYS A 62 2.79 -6.08 3.34
C LYS A 62 2.62 -6.93 2.09
N SER A 63 2.78 -8.25 2.23
CA SER A 63 2.58 -9.18 1.12
C SER A 63 1.15 -9.16 0.61
N GLN A 64 0.15 -9.04 1.49
CA GLN A 64 -1.24 -8.88 1.09
C GLN A 64 -1.47 -7.57 0.33
N VAL A 65 -1.01 -6.45 0.87
CA VAL A 65 -1.16 -5.13 0.23
C VAL A 65 -0.50 -5.10 -1.16
N LEU A 66 0.69 -5.69 -1.31
CA LEU A 66 1.37 -5.80 -2.59
C LEU A 66 0.54 -6.58 -3.61
N ARG A 67 -0.06 -7.72 -3.21
CA ARG A 67 -0.92 -8.51 -4.09
C ARG A 67 -2.18 -7.74 -4.51
N GLU A 68 -2.83 -7.06 -3.57
CA GLU A 68 -4.04 -6.29 -3.85
C GLU A 68 -3.74 -5.14 -4.83
N ILE A 69 -2.65 -4.39 -4.62
CA ILE A 69 -2.22 -3.33 -5.55
C ILE A 69 -1.85 -3.90 -6.92
N ALA A 70 -1.16 -5.05 -6.97
CA ALA A 70 -0.79 -5.69 -8.22
C ALA A 70 -2.02 -6.16 -9.02
N ALA A 71 -3.12 -6.49 -8.35
CA ALA A 71 -4.37 -6.93 -8.95
C ALA A 71 -5.32 -5.79 -9.37
N LEU A 72 -5.02 -4.53 -9.01
CA LEU A 72 -5.84 -3.38 -9.42
C LEU A 72 -5.82 -3.21 -10.94
N GLU A 73 -6.98 -3.14 -11.57
CA GLU A 73 -7.11 -2.94 -13.02
C GLU A 73 -7.78 -1.60 -13.33
N PRO A 74 -7.48 -0.99 -14.50
CA PRO A 74 -8.16 0.23 -14.94
C PRO A 74 -9.67 0.05 -15.22
N GLN A 75 -10.20 -1.17 -15.12
CA GLN A 75 -11.64 -1.44 -15.30
C GLN A 75 -12.44 -1.29 -14.00
N ASP A 76 -11.76 -1.17 -12.84
CA ASP A 76 -12.38 -0.87 -11.53
C ASP A 76 -12.85 0.59 -11.41
N LEU A 77 -12.84 1.34 -12.52
CA LEU A 77 -13.18 2.76 -12.62
C LEU A 77 -14.65 2.99 -13.04
N ALA A 78 -15.42 1.92 -13.31
CA ALA A 78 -16.75 1.95 -13.90
C ALA A 78 -17.90 1.87 -12.88
#